data_AF-A0A561TPL0-F1
#
_entry.id   AF-A0A561TPL0-F1
#
_cell.length_a   1.000
_cell.length_b   1.000
_cell.length_c   1.000
_cell.angle_alpha   90.00
_cell.angle_beta   90.00
_cell.angle_gamma   90.00
#
_symmetry.space_group_name_H-M   'P 1'
#
loop_
_entity.id
_entity.type
_entity.pdbx_description
1 polymer ?
#
loop_
_entity_poly.entity_id
_entity_poly.type
_entity_poly.pdbx_seq_one_letter_code
_entity_poly.pdbx_strand_id
1 'polypeptide(L)'
;MWGRVRGIGSAVLGSLRTGKGAGPRERPHNLFEAAAAYVSACAEDDQDRIEEVTGWVSPEALSFGVNELACRAVVALARERDESPGAVARALLGLPAA
;
A
#
# COMPACT_ATOMS: atom_id res chain seq x y z
N MET A 1 -43.41 -37.34 34.21
CA MET A 1 -42.75 -36.69 35.35
C MET A 1 -42.51 -35.23 34.98
N TRP A 2 -42.93 -34.29 35.83
CA TRP A 2 -42.75 -32.82 35.76
C TRP A 2 -41.37 -32.44 35.16
N GLY A 3 -41.23 -31.51 34.21
CA GLY A 3 -41.70 -30.13 34.24
C GLY A 3 -40.60 -29.23 34.81
N ARG A 4 -39.86 -28.50 33.97
CA ARG A 4 -39.23 -27.22 34.37
C ARG A 4 -38.82 -26.37 33.16
N VAL A 5 -39.62 -25.35 32.94
CA VAL A 5 -39.35 -24.16 32.14
C VAL A 5 -38.35 -23.29 32.92
N ARG A 6 -37.34 -22.71 32.26
CA ARG A 6 -36.60 -21.54 32.78
C ARG A 6 -36.71 -20.44 31.74
N GLY A 7 -37.31 -19.32 32.15
CA GLY A 7 -37.42 -18.11 31.36
C GLY A 7 -36.37 -17.05 31.72
N ILE A 8 -36.12 -16.20 30.73
CA ILE A 8 -36.05 -14.72 30.76
C ILE A 8 -34.84 -14.05 31.44
N GLY A 9 -34.09 -13.32 30.62
CA GLY A 9 -33.81 -11.89 30.86
C GLY A 9 -32.38 -11.50 31.23
N SER A 10 -31.59 -11.04 30.27
CA SER A 10 -31.22 -9.61 30.22
C SER A 10 -30.57 -9.27 28.89
N ALA A 11 -31.32 -8.54 28.07
CA ALA A 11 -30.75 -7.68 27.04
C ALA A 11 -30.18 -6.44 27.74
N VAL A 12 -28.93 -6.09 27.47
CA VAL A 12 -28.49 -4.70 27.48
C VAL A 12 -27.96 -4.39 26.09
N LEU A 13 -28.76 -3.58 25.41
CA LEU A 13 -28.50 -2.86 24.16
C LEU A 13 -27.10 -2.21 24.15
N GLY A 14 -26.50 -2.14 22.96
CA GLY A 14 -25.71 -0.95 22.63
C GLY A 14 -24.53 -1.13 21.69
N SER A 15 -24.73 -1.57 20.44
CA SER A 15 -24.04 -0.91 19.31
C SER A 15 -24.69 -1.30 17.98
N LEU A 16 -25.81 -0.66 17.67
CA LEU A 16 -26.22 -0.53 16.28
C LEU A 16 -25.26 0.47 15.62
N ARG A 17 -24.17 -0.03 15.04
CA ARG A 17 -23.46 0.70 13.99
C ARG A 17 -24.23 0.49 12.70
N THR A 18 -25.10 1.44 12.40
CA THR A 18 -25.66 1.66 11.07
C THR A 18 -24.54 2.16 10.15
N GLY A 19 -23.84 1.21 9.52
CA GLY A 19 -22.92 1.43 8.42
C GLY A 19 -23.50 0.85 7.14
N LYS A 20 -24.01 1.73 6.29
CA LYS A 20 -24.61 1.50 4.97
C LYS A 20 -23.58 0.87 4.02
N GLY A 21 -23.93 -0.27 3.40
CA GLY A 21 -23.31 -0.78 2.18
C GLY A 21 -21.98 -1.53 2.34
N ALA A 22 -22.03 -2.83 2.64
CA ALA A 22 -20.91 -3.71 2.35
C ALA A 22 -20.88 -4.00 0.84
N GLY A 23 -20.27 -3.09 0.07
CA GLY A 23 -19.65 -3.47 -1.20
C GLY A 23 -18.56 -4.52 -0.95
N PRO A 24 -18.01 -5.16 -2.00
CA PRO A 24 -16.87 -6.06 -1.84
C PRO A 24 -15.82 -5.34 -0.99
N ARG A 25 -15.46 -5.89 0.18
CA ARG A 25 -14.38 -5.33 0.98
C ARG A 25 -13.14 -5.39 0.09
N GLU A 26 -12.74 -4.26 -0.48
CA GLU A 26 -11.46 -4.14 -1.17
C GLU A 26 -10.42 -4.71 -0.22
N ARG A 27 -9.69 -5.71 -0.72
CA ARG A 27 -8.63 -6.32 0.07
C ARG A 27 -7.66 -5.19 0.42
N PRO A 28 -7.11 -5.16 1.65
CA PRO A 28 -6.08 -4.18 1.97
C PRO A 28 -4.97 -4.30 0.93
N HIS A 29 -4.68 -3.20 0.23
CA HIS A 29 -3.65 -3.15 -0.81
C HIS A 29 -2.31 -3.55 -0.22
N ASN A 30 -1.54 -4.35 -0.96
CA ASN A 30 -0.21 -4.73 -0.51
C ASN A 30 0.73 -3.51 -0.57
N LEU A 31 1.65 -3.37 0.39
CA LEU A 31 2.64 -2.29 0.41
C LEU A 31 3.39 -2.13 -0.91
N PHE A 32 3.83 -3.24 -1.52
CA PHE A 32 4.57 -3.20 -2.79
C PHE A 32 3.67 -2.85 -3.97
N GLU A 33 2.37 -3.18 -3.90
CA GLU A 33 1.38 -2.77 -4.89
C GLU A 33 1.13 -1.26 -4.82
N ALA A 34 0.98 -0.71 -3.61
CA ALA A 34 0.87 0.73 -3.40
C ALA A 34 2.11 1.48 -3.90
N ALA A 35 3.32 0.97 -3.61
CA ALA A 35 4.55 1.59 -4.08
C ALA A 35 4.69 1.54 -5.61
N ALA A 36 4.35 0.42 -6.24
CA ALA A 36 4.38 0.29 -7.69
C ALA A 36 3.37 1.24 -8.37
N ALA A 37 2.15 1.31 -7.84
CA ALA A 37 1.11 2.21 -8.35
C ALA A 37 1.50 3.68 -8.17
N TYR A 38 2.02 4.05 -6.99
CA TYR A 38 2.48 5.42 -6.70
C TYR A 38 3.62 5.86 -7.62
N VAL A 39 4.68 5.06 -7.75
CA VAL A 39 5.83 5.43 -8.60
C VAL A 39 5.43 5.52 -10.07
N SER A 40 4.55 4.63 -10.54
CA SER A 40 4.05 4.69 -11.92
C SER A 40 3.21 5.95 -12.15
N ALA A 41 2.29 6.27 -11.23
CA ALA A 41 1.50 7.50 -11.29
C ALA A 41 2.38 8.76 -11.27
N CYS A 42 3.43 8.79 -10.45
CA CYS A 42 4.42 9.87 -10.47
C CYS A 42 5.17 9.98 -11.80
N ALA A 43 5.52 8.86 -12.42
CA ALA A 43 6.19 8.86 -13.73
C ALA A 43 5.26 9.30 -14.87
N GLU A 44 3.95 9.07 -14.73
CA GLU A 44 2.91 9.42 -15.69
C GLU A 44 2.28 10.80 -15.44
N ASP A 45 2.67 11.50 -14.37
CA ASP A 45 2.09 12.77 -13.89
C ASP A 45 0.57 12.69 -13.61
N ASP A 46 0.10 11.52 -13.18
CA ASP A 46 -1.31 11.27 -12.83
C ASP A 46 -1.58 11.65 -11.37
N GLN A 47 -1.92 12.93 -11.16
CA GLN A 47 -2.16 13.49 -9.83
C GLN A 47 -3.38 12.88 -9.12
N ASP A 48 -4.43 12.54 -9.86
CA ASP A 48 -5.63 11.91 -9.30
C ASP A 48 -5.28 10.52 -8.74
N ARG A 49 -4.48 9.76 -9.50
CA ARG A 49 -4.01 8.45 -9.07
C ARG A 49 -3.03 8.54 -7.90
N ILE A 50 -2.17 9.55 -7.85
CA ILE A 50 -1.27 9.80 -6.72
C ILE A 50 -2.09 10.01 -5.43
N GLU A 51 -3.13 10.85 -5.47
CA GLU A 51 -3.97 11.10 -4.30
C GLU A 51 -4.65 9.79 -3.83
N GLU A 52 -5.21 9.01 -4.76
CA GLU A 52 -5.86 7.73 -4.45
C GLU A 52 -4.91 6.75 -3.72
N VAL A 53 -3.72 6.51 -4.30
CA VAL A 53 -2.81 5.46 -3.79
C VAL A 53 -2.10 5.86 -2.50
N THR A 54 -1.94 7.16 -2.22
CA THR A 54 -1.38 7.59 -0.92
C THR A 54 -2.28 7.21 0.26
N GLY A 55 -3.58 6.98 0.02
CA GLY A 55 -4.51 6.50 1.04
C GLY A 55 -4.50 4.99 1.27
N TRP A 56 -3.80 4.21 0.44
CA TRP A 56 -3.85 2.74 0.49
C TRP A 56 -3.08 2.15 1.69
N VAL A 57 -2.00 2.82 2.11
CA VAL A 57 -1.07 2.37 3.16
C VAL A 57 -0.60 3.56 3.99
N SER A 58 0.07 3.32 5.12
CA SER A 58 0.65 4.42 5.89
C SER A 58 1.77 5.11 5.10
N PRO A 59 2.05 6.40 5.36
CA PRO A 59 3.16 7.11 4.71
C PRO A 59 4.52 6.42 4.89
N GLU A 60 4.77 5.81 6.06
CA GLU A 60 5.99 5.06 6.37
C GLU A 60 6.08 3.79 5.53
N ALA A 61 4.96 3.07 5.39
CA ALA A 61 4.87 1.89 4.54
C ALA A 61 5.10 2.24 3.07
N LEU A 62 4.51 3.32 2.57
CA LEU A 62 4.72 3.79 1.20
C LEU A 62 6.19 4.16 0.98
N SER A 63 6.78 4.93 1.89
CA SER A 63 8.19 5.33 1.82
C SER A 63 9.14 4.13 1.78
N PHE A 64 8.88 3.10 2.61
CA PHE A 64 9.63 1.85 2.59
C PHE A 64 9.50 1.14 1.23
N GLY A 65 8.28 1.03 0.71
CA GLY A 65 8.02 0.39 -0.58
C GLY A 65 8.69 1.11 -1.76
N VAL A 66 8.66 2.44 -1.78
CA VAL A 66 9.33 3.26 -2.81
C VAL A 66 10.84 3.08 -2.74
N ASN A 67 11.44 3.08 -1.54
CA ASN A 67 12.87 2.84 -1.37
C ASN A 67 13.30 1.45 -1.88
N GLU A 68 12.52 0.41 -1.53
CA GLU A 68 12.76 -0.95 -2.03
C GLU A 68 12.65 -1.06 -3.55
N LEU A 69 11.64 -0.41 -4.14
CA LEU A 69 11.47 -0.38 -5.59
C LEU A 69 12.65 0.32 -6.27
N ALA A 70 13.11 1.47 -5.74
CA ALA A 70 14.26 2.20 -6.26
C ALA A 70 15.54 1.34 -6.22
N CYS A 71 15.82 0.66 -5.10
CA CYS A 71 16.96 -0.25 -4.98
C CYS A 71 16.91 -1.38 -6.03
N ARG A 72 15.75 -2.02 -6.19
CA ARG A 72 15.59 -3.11 -7.18
C ARG A 72 15.75 -2.61 -8.61
N ALA A 73 15.20 -1.44 -8.93
CA ALA A 73 15.34 -0.82 -10.25
C ALA A 73 16.82 -0.53 -10.57
N VAL A 74 17.57 0.05 -9.62
CA VAL A 74 18.99 0.34 -9.80
C VAL A 74 19.79 -0.95 -10.01
N VAL A 75 19.55 -2.00 -9.21
CA VAL A 75 20.25 -3.29 -9.35
C VAL A 75 19.94 -3.97 -10.67
N ALA A 76 18.68 -3.96 -11.10
CA ALA A 76 18.28 -4.52 -12.39
C ALA A 76 18.97 -3.78 -13.55
N LEU A 77 18.90 -2.46 -13.54
CA LEU A 77 19.46 -1.61 -14.59
C LEU A 77 20.99 -1.65 -14.64
N ALA A 78 21.65 -1.74 -13.48
CA ALA A 78 23.09 -1.94 -13.40
C ALA A 78 23.54 -3.23 -14.09
N ARG A 79 22.78 -4.32 -13.91
CA ARG A 79 23.05 -5.59 -14.59
C ARG A 79 22.80 -5.50 -16.10
N GLU A 80 21.73 -4.83 -16.51
CA GLU A 80 21.41 -4.63 -17.93
C GLU A 80 22.49 -3.79 -18.66
N ARG A 81 23.10 -2.83 -17.97
CA ARG A 81 24.11 -1.92 -18.52
C ARG A 81 25.56 -2.39 -18.33
N ASP A 82 25.77 -3.49 -17.59
CA ASP A 82 27.10 -3.91 -17.11
C ASP A 82 27.86 -2.79 -16.38
N GLU A 83 27.12 -2.00 -15.58
CA GLU A 83 27.64 -0.88 -14.81
C GLU A 83 27.50 -1.12 -13.32
N SER A 84 28.25 -0.37 -12.50
CA SER A 84 28.05 -0.40 -11.05
C SER A 84 26.72 0.26 -10.66
N PRO A 85 26.03 -0.22 -9.59
CA PRO A 85 24.83 0.43 -9.06
C PRO A 85 25.02 1.93 -8.75
N GLY A 86 26.21 2.31 -8.26
CA GLY A 86 26.56 3.70 -7.96
C GLY A 86 26.62 4.58 -9.21
N ALA A 87 27.20 4.07 -10.31
CA ALA A 87 27.23 4.79 -11.59
C ALA A 87 25.81 5.02 -12.14
N VAL A 88 24.99 3.95 -12.15
CA VAL A 88 23.59 4.04 -12.61
C VAL A 88 22.77 5.00 -11.77
N ALA A 89 22.85 4.93 -10.44
CA ALA A 89 22.09 5.82 -9.56
C ALA A 89 22.46 7.30 -9.78
N ARG A 90 23.75 7.60 -9.97
CA ARG A 90 24.21 8.96 -10.26
C ARG A 90 23.74 9.43 -11.64
N ALA A 91 23.82 8.57 -12.65
CA ALA A 91 23.35 8.88 -14.01
C ALA A 91 21.84 9.16 -14.06
N LEU A 92 21.02 8.36 -13.35
CA LEU A 92 19.56 8.58 -13.26
C LEU A 92 19.20 9.94 -12.64
N LEU A 93 20.04 10.44 -11.74
CA LEU A 93 19.87 11.74 -11.07
C LEU A 93 20.62 12.89 -11.76
N GLY A 94 21.25 12.66 -12.92
CA GLY A 94 22.01 13.68 -13.64
C GLY A 94 23.27 14.17 -12.90
N LEU A 95 23.81 13.36 -11.99
CA LEU A 95 25.01 13.67 -11.22
C LEU A 95 26.27 13.27 -12.00
N PRO A 96 27.41 13.99 -11.82
CA PRO A 96 28.67 13.64 -12.48
C PRO A 96 29.17 12.27 -12.01
N ALA A 97 29.96 11.56 -12.83
CA ALA A 97 30.61 10.32 -12.39
C ALA A 97 31.47 10.56 -11.13
N ALA A 98 31.54 9.56 -10.26
CA ALA A 98 32.35 9.60 -9.03
C ALA A 98 33.82 9.28 -9.33
#